data_AF-A0A9P5SVA4-F1
#
_entry.id   AF-A0A9P5SVA4-F1
#
_cell.length_a   1.000
_cell.length_b   1.000
_cell.length_c   1.000
_cell.angle_alpha   90.00
_cell.angle_beta   90.00
_cell.angle_gamma   90.00
#
_symmetry.space_group_name_H-M   'P 1'
#
loop_
_entity.id
_entity.type
_entity.pdbx_description
1 polymer ?
#
loop_
_entity_poly.entity_id
_entity_poly.type
_entity_poly.pdbx_seq_one_letter_code
_entity_poly.pdbx_strand_id
1 'polypeptide(L)'
;MFLGEIYSNKTVWGEQTDVKEWILVILMKLGSSAEGDVQVAANNLIRDVESRADSQGYASIQACRKKDVAIYPLRIASSMSASPCLIDRAQNRPDVEGHLRQLRKQRLMEQGTAVYIPPQAKAGLQASDESRFQLMEKAKGFLSSEQRVFLLLGDPGAGKSTFSRALDRELWSAYKKDGDIPLHINLPAIDKPEHDMIAKQLRKMELTEPQIRELK
;
A
#
# COMPACT_ATOMS: atom_id res chain seq x y z
N MET A 1 -9.60 7.89 33.72
CA MET A 1 -8.57 8.57 32.88
C MET A 1 -7.45 7.56 32.64
N PHE A 2 -7.54 6.80 31.54
CA PHE A 2 -6.88 5.50 31.36
C PHE A 2 -5.35 5.50 31.56
N LEU A 3 -4.63 6.49 31.02
CA LEU A 3 -3.16 6.53 31.10
C LEU A 3 -2.62 6.75 32.51
N GLY A 4 -3.30 7.58 33.32
CA GLY A 4 -2.91 7.81 34.73
C GLY A 4 -3.16 6.59 35.61
N GLU A 5 -4.21 5.84 35.31
CA GLU A 5 -4.54 4.58 35.98
C GLU A 5 -3.52 3.48 35.64
N ILE A 6 -3.09 3.38 34.38
CA ILE A 6 -2.04 2.43 33.98
C ILE A 6 -0.72 2.76 34.68
N TYR A 7 -0.32 4.03 34.74
CA TYR A 7 0.92 4.43 35.40
C TYR A 7 0.91 4.10 36.91
N SER A 8 -0.25 4.30 37.55
CA SER A 8 -0.43 4.09 38.99
C SER A 8 -0.61 2.62 39.38
N ASN A 9 -0.96 1.76 38.44
CA ASN A 9 -1.24 0.35 38.69
C ASN A 9 0.06 -0.46 38.86
N LYS A 10 0.52 -0.55 40.12
CA LYS A 10 1.74 -1.29 40.50
C LYS A 10 1.61 -2.81 40.35
N THR A 11 0.40 -3.39 40.27
CA THR A 11 0.21 -4.85 40.28
C THR A 11 0.22 -5.50 38.90
N VAL A 12 -0.06 -4.74 37.83
CA VAL A 12 -0.10 -5.27 36.44
C VAL A 12 1.01 -4.69 35.56
N TRP A 13 1.33 -3.40 35.74
CA TRP A 13 2.28 -2.66 34.89
C TRP A 13 3.44 -2.05 35.70
N GLY A 14 3.46 -2.31 37.01
CA GLY A 14 4.37 -1.67 37.97
C GLY A 14 5.85 -1.97 37.75
N GLU A 15 6.17 -3.15 37.21
CA GLU A 15 7.54 -3.62 37.05
C GLU A 15 8.15 -3.28 35.70
N GLN A 16 7.34 -2.88 34.70
CA GLN A 16 7.85 -2.51 33.39
C GLN A 16 8.21 -1.02 33.34
N THR A 17 9.50 -0.73 33.55
CA THR A 17 10.07 0.62 33.47
C THR A 17 9.84 1.27 32.11
N ASP A 18 9.91 0.49 31.04
CA ASP A 18 9.78 0.97 29.66
C ASP A 18 8.37 1.51 29.38
N VAL A 19 7.34 0.81 29.88
CA VAL A 19 5.94 1.22 29.71
C VAL A 19 5.67 2.53 30.45
N LYS A 20 6.23 2.68 31.66
CA LYS A 20 6.12 3.92 32.44
C LYS A 20 6.84 5.09 31.77
N GLU A 21 8.03 4.87 31.22
CA GLU A 21 8.76 5.88 30.44
C GLU A 21 7.95 6.31 29.20
N TRP A 22 7.37 5.34 28.49
CA TRP A 22 6.52 5.60 27.32
C TRP A 22 5.26 6.41 27.63
N ILE A 23 4.56 6.08 28.73
CA ILE A 23 3.37 6.83 29.16
C ILE A 23 3.74 8.28 29.48
N LEU A 24 4.86 8.51 30.15
CA LEU A 24 5.36 9.86 30.47
C LEU A 24 5.68 10.65 29.19
N VAL A 25 6.34 10.02 28.22
CA VAL A 25 6.65 10.65 26.91
C VAL A 25 5.38 11.08 26.18
N ILE A 26 4.34 10.23 26.17
CA ILE A 26 3.05 10.53 25.54
C ILE A 26 2.38 11.71 26.24
N LEU A 27 2.30 11.69 27.58
CA LEU A 27 1.68 12.76 28.36
C LEU A 27 2.40 14.10 28.16
N MET A 28 3.73 14.12 28.20
CA MET A 28 4.55 15.33 28.00
C MET A 28 4.32 15.95 26.62
N LYS A 29 4.17 15.14 25.57
CA LYS A 29 3.88 15.66 24.23
C LYS A 29 2.43 16.14 24.10
N LEU A 30 1.46 15.46 24.71
CA LEU A 30 0.08 15.96 24.72
C LEU A 30 -0.03 17.30 25.46
N GLY A 31 0.72 17.48 26.56
CA GLY A 31 0.80 18.76 27.28
C GLY A 31 1.48 19.89 26.49
N SER A 32 2.36 19.55 25.54
CA SER A 32 3.13 20.52 24.75
C SER A 32 2.60 20.77 23.33
N SER A 33 1.83 19.83 22.76
CA SER A 33 1.43 19.81 21.35
C SER A 33 -0.08 19.74 21.11
N ALA A 34 -0.89 19.43 22.13
CA ALA A 34 -2.34 19.45 22.00
C ALA A 34 -2.89 20.85 22.31
N GLU A 35 -4.04 21.19 21.72
CA GLU A 35 -4.79 22.43 22.00
C GLU A 35 -6.04 22.12 22.83
N GLY A 36 -6.42 23.05 23.70
CA GLY A 36 -7.68 22.98 24.47
C GLY A 36 -7.68 22.00 25.64
N ASP A 37 -8.82 21.34 25.87
CA ASP A 37 -9.07 20.50 27.06
C ASP A 37 -8.10 19.32 27.20
N VAL A 38 -7.60 18.79 26.07
CA VAL A 38 -6.63 17.68 26.04
C VAL A 38 -5.29 18.11 26.63
N GLN A 39 -4.87 19.35 26.36
CA GLN A 39 -3.64 19.91 26.90
C GLN A 39 -3.73 20.09 28.42
N VAL A 40 -4.85 20.63 28.89
CA VAL A 40 -5.12 20.86 30.32
C VAL A 40 -5.19 19.52 31.06
N ALA A 41 -5.90 18.54 30.49
CA ALA A 41 -6.00 17.19 31.04
C ALA A 41 -4.64 16.48 31.11
N ALA A 42 -3.81 16.61 30.08
CA ALA A 42 -2.45 16.04 30.05
C ALA A 42 -1.55 16.69 31.11
N ASN A 43 -1.57 18.02 31.23
CA ASN A 43 -0.77 18.74 32.23
C ASN A 43 -1.21 18.43 33.66
N ASN A 44 -2.52 18.27 33.91
CA ASN A 44 -3.03 17.84 35.21
C ASN A 44 -2.54 16.42 35.56
N LEU A 45 -2.55 15.50 34.59
CA LEU A 45 -2.02 14.14 34.78
C LEU A 45 -0.52 14.11 35.08
N ILE A 46 0.28 14.95 34.40
CA ILE A 46 1.72 15.04 34.65
C ILE A 46 1.96 15.48 36.09
N ARG A 47 1.26 16.52 36.56
CA ARG A 47 1.38 17.02 37.94
C ARG A 47 0.93 15.98 38.97
N ASP A 48 -0.15 15.27 38.67
CA ASP A 48 -0.67 14.18 39.51
C ASP A 48 0.33 13.01 39.62
N VAL A 49 1.01 12.69 38.52
CA VAL A 49 2.05 11.65 38.48
C VAL A 49 3.31 12.11 39.21
N GLU A 50 3.70 13.38 39.08
CA GLU A 50 4.81 13.99 39.82
C GLU A 50 4.58 13.97 41.33
N SER A 51 3.37 14.30 41.79
CA SER A 51 3.03 14.27 43.22
C SER A 51 3.04 12.87 43.84
N ARG A 52 2.97 11.83 43.00
CA ARG A 52 2.91 10.41 43.41
C ARG A 52 4.20 9.66 43.09
N ALA A 53 5.22 10.34 42.55
CA ALA A 53 6.46 9.70 42.12
C ALA A 53 7.43 9.51 43.29
N ASP A 54 7.96 8.29 43.41
CA ASP A 54 9.11 7.99 44.26
C ASP A 54 10.40 8.62 43.66
N SER A 55 11.51 8.68 44.41
CA SER A 55 12.78 9.31 43.96
C SER A 55 13.27 8.82 42.59
N GLN A 56 13.05 7.55 42.27
CA GLN A 56 13.35 6.93 40.98
C GLN A 56 12.38 7.37 39.87
N GLY A 57 11.10 7.57 40.18
CA GLY A 57 10.10 8.08 39.23
C GLY A 57 10.36 9.54 38.87
N TYR A 58 10.81 10.36 39.83
CA TYR A 58 11.19 11.74 39.59
C TYR A 58 12.41 11.86 38.67
N ALA A 59 13.39 10.95 38.81
CA ALA A 59 14.54 10.87 37.91
C ALA A 59 14.14 10.52 36.47
N SER A 60 13.20 9.59 36.27
CA SER A 60 12.68 9.22 34.94
C SER A 60 11.91 10.36 34.28
N ILE A 61 11.11 11.12 35.05
CA ILE A 61 10.39 12.30 34.56
C ILE A 61 11.38 13.38 34.10
N GLN A 62 12.43 13.65 34.89
CA GLN A 62 13.47 14.61 34.51
C GLN A 62 14.30 14.14 33.31
N ALA A 63 14.58 12.84 33.20
CA ALA A 63 15.28 12.27 32.05
C ALA A 63 14.46 12.43 30.75
N CYS A 64 13.15 12.19 30.81
CA CYS A 64 12.25 12.41 29.67
C CYS A 64 12.16 13.88 29.25
N ARG A 65 12.24 14.81 30.20
CA ARG A 65 12.18 16.26 29.93
C ARG A 65 13.45 16.79 29.25
N LYS A 66 14.61 16.17 29.50
CA LYS A 66 15.90 16.56 28.92
C LYS A 66 16.20 15.89 27.58
N LYS A 67 15.48 14.81 27.26
CA LYS A 67 15.62 14.10 25.99
C LYS A 67 14.84 14.91 24.95
N ASP A 68 15.54 15.61 24.05
CA ASP A 68 14.93 16.08 22.81
C ASP A 68 14.42 14.82 22.09
N VAL A 69 13.10 14.58 22.14
CA VAL A 69 12.48 13.38 21.61
C VAL A 69 12.42 13.49 20.09
N ALA A 70 13.59 13.37 19.47
CA ALA A 70 13.73 13.13 18.06
C ALA A 70 13.15 11.74 17.77
N ILE A 71 12.17 11.72 16.85
CA ILE A 71 11.63 10.54 16.16
C ILE A 71 10.65 9.72 17.02
N TYR A 72 9.37 10.00 16.82
CA TYR A 72 8.29 9.05 17.09
C TYR A 72 8.43 7.82 16.18
N PRO A 73 8.33 6.59 16.69
CA PRO A 73 8.07 5.42 15.85
C PRO A 73 6.59 5.36 15.37
N LEU A 74 5.70 6.26 15.83
CA LEU A 74 4.36 6.39 15.23
C LEU A 74 4.33 7.23 13.95
N ARG A 75 5.47 7.79 13.49
CA ARG A 75 5.68 7.80 12.04
C ARG A 75 6.08 6.38 11.64
N ILE A 76 5.08 5.51 11.67
CA ILE A 76 4.96 4.51 10.61
C ILE A 76 4.84 5.40 9.37
N ALA A 77 5.98 5.73 8.77
CA ALA A 77 6.04 6.35 7.45
C ALA A 77 5.33 5.34 6.58
N SER A 78 3.99 5.49 6.44
CA SER A 78 3.03 4.44 6.13
C SER A 78 3.76 3.27 5.54
N SER A 79 4.29 2.39 6.40
CA SER A 79 4.90 1.18 5.86
C SER A 79 3.66 0.56 5.28
N MET A 80 3.65 0.55 3.94
CA MET A 80 2.52 0.12 3.14
C MET A 80 2.40 -1.37 3.39
N SER A 81 1.95 -1.71 4.59
CA SER A 81 1.68 -3.03 5.05
C SER A 81 0.47 -3.43 4.26
N ALA A 82 0.64 -4.48 3.46
CA ALA A 82 -0.42 -5.12 2.68
C ALA A 82 -1.46 -5.82 3.58
N SER A 83 -1.54 -5.45 4.86
CA SER A 83 -2.52 -5.98 5.79
C SER A 83 -3.65 -4.96 5.95
N PRO A 84 -4.93 -5.40 5.90
CA PRO A 84 -6.06 -4.52 6.13
C PRO A 84 -5.97 -3.90 7.52
N CYS A 85 -6.36 -2.63 7.64
CA CYS A 85 -6.42 -1.99 8.94
C CYS A 85 -7.48 -2.68 9.82
N LEU A 86 -7.33 -2.62 11.15
CA LEU A 86 -8.26 -3.27 12.08
C LEU A 86 -9.70 -2.77 11.91
N ILE A 87 -9.87 -1.54 11.42
CA ILE A 87 -11.18 -0.95 11.11
C ILE A 87 -11.81 -1.63 9.88
N ASP A 88 -11.05 -1.90 8.82
CA ASP A 88 -11.54 -2.64 7.64
C ASP A 88 -11.94 -4.07 8.00
N ARG A 89 -11.17 -4.73 8.88
CA ARG A 89 -11.54 -6.05 9.44
C ARG A 89 -12.84 -5.99 10.24
N ALA A 90 -13.05 -4.93 11.02
CA ALA A 90 -14.28 -4.75 11.79
C ALA A 90 -15.50 -4.45 10.91
N GLN A 91 -15.29 -3.90 9.71
CA GLN A 91 -16.35 -3.56 8.75
C GLN A 91 -16.70 -4.70 7.78
N ASN A 92 -16.09 -5.89 7.89
CA ASN A 92 -16.26 -7.03 6.97
C ASN A 92 -16.09 -6.66 5.49
N ARG A 93 -15.35 -5.59 5.18
CA ARG A 93 -15.14 -5.21 3.79
C ARG A 93 -14.04 -6.09 3.19
N PRO A 94 -14.25 -6.68 1.99
CA PRO A 94 -13.19 -7.39 1.31
C PRO A 94 -12.02 -6.44 1.05
N ASP A 95 -10.83 -6.74 1.57
CA ASP A 95 -9.64 -5.91 1.31
C ASP A 95 -9.10 -6.21 -0.10
N VAL A 96 -9.71 -5.59 -1.11
CA VAL A 96 -9.29 -5.72 -2.51
C VAL A 96 -7.97 -4.99 -2.76
N GLU A 97 -7.84 -3.77 -2.24
CA GLU A 97 -6.70 -2.89 -2.50
C GLU A 97 -5.40 -3.42 -1.88
N GLY A 98 -5.45 -4.01 -0.68
CA GLY A 98 -4.29 -4.69 -0.08
C GLY A 98 -3.75 -5.80 -1.00
N HIS A 99 -4.66 -6.59 -1.56
CA HIS A 99 -4.34 -7.68 -2.49
C HIS A 99 -3.75 -7.17 -3.82
N LEU A 100 -4.35 -6.12 -4.40
CA LEU A 100 -3.84 -5.49 -5.63
C LEU A 100 -2.44 -4.90 -5.45
N ARG A 101 -2.14 -4.34 -4.27
CA ARG A 101 -0.78 -3.86 -3.95
C ARG A 101 0.24 -5.00 -3.87
N GLN A 102 -0.15 -6.12 -3.26
CA GLN A 102 0.68 -7.32 -3.23
C GLN A 102 0.96 -7.85 -4.64
N LEU A 103 -0.09 -7.95 -5.48
CA LEU A 103 0.03 -8.34 -6.88
C LEU A 103 0.96 -7.40 -7.66
N ARG A 104 0.80 -6.09 -7.49
CA ARG A 104 1.70 -5.09 -8.11
C ARG A 104 3.15 -5.35 -7.73
N LYS A 105 3.44 -5.56 -6.44
CA LYS A 105 4.80 -5.84 -5.97
C LYS A 105 5.35 -7.13 -6.60
N GLN A 106 4.55 -8.20 -6.64
CA GLN A 106 4.93 -9.47 -7.25
C GLN A 106 5.24 -9.30 -8.76
N ARG A 107 4.36 -8.65 -9.52
CA ARG A 107 4.54 -8.41 -10.96
C ARG A 107 5.80 -7.62 -11.28
N LEU A 108 6.10 -6.59 -10.47
CA LEU A 108 7.29 -5.77 -10.64
C LEU A 108 8.59 -6.52 -10.28
N MET A 109 8.52 -7.52 -9.38
CA MET A 109 9.66 -8.36 -9.00
C MET A 109 9.91 -9.51 -10.00
N GLU A 110 8.85 -10.19 -10.46
CA GLU A 110 8.94 -11.37 -11.34
C GLU A 110 9.57 -11.07 -12.72
N GLN A 111 9.44 -9.84 -13.22
CA GLN A 111 9.99 -9.45 -14.51
C GLN A 111 11.41 -8.84 -14.42
N GLY A 112 12.14 -9.10 -13.34
CA GLY A 112 13.51 -8.65 -13.15
C GLY A 112 14.51 -9.36 -14.08
N THR A 113 15.39 -8.58 -14.72
CA THR A 113 16.63 -8.94 -15.45
C THR A 113 16.59 -9.28 -16.95
N ALA A 114 15.44 -9.40 -17.60
CA ALA A 114 15.42 -9.56 -19.07
C ALA A 114 15.60 -8.19 -19.77
N VAL A 115 16.60 -8.08 -20.65
CA VAL A 115 16.79 -6.89 -21.50
C VAL A 115 15.60 -6.77 -22.44
N TYR A 116 14.75 -5.77 -22.21
CA TYR A 116 13.62 -5.46 -23.08
C TYR A 116 14.07 -4.55 -24.21
N ILE A 117 13.84 -4.97 -25.45
CA ILE A 117 14.10 -4.16 -26.65
C ILE A 117 12.75 -3.64 -27.14
N PRO A 118 12.51 -2.31 -27.11
CA PRO A 118 11.25 -1.72 -27.57
C PRO A 118 11.01 -1.99 -29.06
N PRO A 119 9.87 -2.60 -29.44
CA PRO A 119 9.56 -2.84 -30.84
C PRO A 119 9.10 -1.57 -31.53
N GLN A 120 9.50 -1.45 -32.81
CA GLN A 120 8.94 -0.48 -33.74
C GLN A 120 7.71 -1.09 -34.42
N ALA A 121 6.70 -0.27 -34.66
CA ALA A 121 5.47 -0.69 -35.32
C ALA A 121 5.08 0.28 -36.43
N LYS A 122 4.11 -0.15 -37.23
CA LYS A 122 3.46 0.67 -38.25
C LYS A 122 1.96 0.64 -38.07
N ALA A 123 1.25 1.60 -38.65
CA ALA A 123 -0.20 1.71 -38.53
C ALA A 123 -0.96 0.56 -39.22
N GLY A 124 -0.34 -0.09 -40.21
CA GLY A 124 -0.91 -1.23 -40.90
C GLY A 124 0.15 -2.00 -41.68
N LEU A 125 -0.22 -3.16 -42.21
CA LEU A 125 0.69 -4.08 -42.92
C LEU A 125 1.32 -3.45 -44.17
N GLN A 126 0.62 -2.54 -44.84
CA GLN A 126 1.06 -1.89 -46.07
C GLN A 126 1.70 -0.50 -45.86
N ALA A 127 1.81 -0.05 -44.61
CA ALA A 127 2.38 1.27 -44.34
C ALA A 127 3.90 1.31 -44.64
N SER A 128 4.41 2.48 -45.02
CA SER A 128 5.83 2.68 -45.33
C SER A 128 6.72 2.41 -44.11
N ASP A 129 7.95 1.95 -44.34
CA ASP A 129 9.00 1.84 -43.32
C ASP A 129 9.40 3.17 -42.71
N GLU A 130 9.19 4.27 -43.42
CA GLU A 130 9.46 5.63 -42.94
C GLU A 130 8.41 6.11 -41.93
N SER A 131 7.24 5.44 -41.87
CA SER A 131 6.14 5.75 -40.94
C SER A 131 6.18 4.92 -39.65
N ARG A 132 7.36 4.34 -39.33
CA ARG A 132 7.54 3.55 -38.10
C ARG A 132 7.46 4.45 -36.87
N PHE A 133 6.90 3.90 -35.80
CA PHE A 133 6.80 4.56 -34.50
C PHE A 133 7.06 3.58 -33.36
N GLN A 134 7.39 4.12 -32.20
CA GLN A 134 7.51 3.33 -30.98
C GLN A 134 6.14 2.78 -30.57
N LEU A 135 6.02 1.45 -30.50
CA LEU A 135 4.73 0.81 -30.21
C LEU A 135 4.18 1.20 -28.82
N MET A 136 5.06 1.38 -27.84
CA MET A 136 4.65 1.71 -26.46
C MET A 136 3.95 3.06 -26.36
N GLU A 137 4.51 4.09 -27.01
CA GLU A 137 3.92 5.44 -27.02
C GLU A 137 2.53 5.41 -27.66
N LYS A 138 2.39 4.68 -28.78
CA LYS A 138 1.10 4.53 -29.45
C LYS A 138 0.08 3.79 -28.60
N ALA A 139 0.50 2.74 -27.89
CA ALA A 139 -0.37 1.99 -26.99
C ALA A 139 -0.84 2.84 -25.80
N LYS A 140 0.02 3.68 -25.21
CA LYS A 140 -0.37 4.63 -24.17
C LYS A 140 -1.35 5.69 -24.68
N GLY A 141 -1.10 6.21 -25.89
CA GLY A 141 -2.02 7.13 -26.55
C GLY A 141 -3.40 6.50 -26.78
N PHE A 142 -3.43 5.22 -27.17
CA PHE A 142 -4.66 4.45 -27.29
C PHE A 142 -5.37 4.29 -25.93
N LEU A 143 -4.66 3.94 -24.86
CA LEU A 143 -5.23 3.76 -23.52
C LEU A 143 -5.81 5.06 -22.94
N SER A 144 -5.33 6.22 -23.40
CA SER A 144 -5.84 7.53 -23.00
C SER A 144 -7.04 7.99 -23.85
N SER A 145 -7.46 7.18 -24.83
CA SER A 145 -8.57 7.47 -25.73
C SER A 145 -9.83 6.70 -25.33
N GLU A 146 -10.96 7.00 -25.98
CA GLU A 146 -12.21 6.26 -25.79
C GLU A 146 -12.26 4.92 -26.55
N GLN A 147 -11.18 4.57 -27.27
CA GLN A 147 -11.12 3.35 -28.06
C GLN A 147 -11.01 2.11 -27.15
N ARG A 148 -11.76 1.06 -27.49
CA ARG A 148 -11.85 -0.15 -26.65
C ARG A 148 -10.97 -1.30 -27.09
N VAL A 149 -10.57 -1.33 -28.37
CA VAL A 149 -9.81 -2.44 -28.96
C VAL A 149 -8.58 -1.93 -29.69
N PHE A 150 -7.40 -2.44 -29.30
CA PHE A 150 -6.13 -2.22 -29.98
C PHE A 150 -5.67 -3.53 -30.62
N LEU A 151 -5.62 -3.57 -31.96
CA LEU A 151 -5.19 -4.75 -32.69
C LEU A 151 -3.69 -4.69 -33.00
N LEU A 152 -2.93 -5.62 -32.44
CA LEU A 152 -1.49 -5.76 -32.70
C LEU A 152 -1.22 -6.95 -33.62
N LEU A 153 -0.79 -6.68 -34.85
CA LEU A 153 -0.42 -7.68 -35.84
C LEU A 153 1.10 -7.78 -35.98
N GLY A 154 1.59 -8.96 -36.34
CA GLY A 154 3.00 -9.20 -36.64
C GLY A 154 3.31 -10.67 -36.75
N ASP A 155 4.46 -11.01 -37.32
CA ASP A 155 4.88 -12.39 -37.53
C ASP A 155 5.16 -13.13 -36.20
N PRO A 156 5.13 -14.47 -36.21
CA PRO A 156 5.65 -15.27 -35.10
C PRO A 156 7.08 -14.82 -34.77
N GLY A 157 7.40 -14.63 -33.49
CA GLY A 157 8.72 -14.14 -33.06
C GLY A 157 8.94 -12.62 -33.15
N ALA A 158 8.01 -11.83 -33.70
CA ALA A 158 8.13 -10.36 -33.78
C ALA A 158 8.04 -9.62 -32.41
N GLY A 159 8.05 -10.35 -31.30
CA GLY A 159 8.06 -9.75 -29.95
C GLY A 159 6.70 -9.34 -29.38
N LYS A 160 5.57 -9.72 -30.00
CA LYS A 160 4.21 -9.38 -29.52
C LYS A 160 3.96 -9.76 -28.06
N SER A 161 4.28 -11.01 -27.68
CA SER A 161 4.11 -11.49 -26.31
C SER A 161 5.06 -10.78 -25.33
N THR A 162 6.27 -10.45 -25.79
CA THR A 162 7.25 -9.68 -25.01
C THR A 162 6.76 -8.26 -24.77
N PHE A 163 6.20 -7.61 -25.80
CA PHE A 163 5.55 -6.31 -25.69
C PHE A 163 4.36 -6.34 -24.73
N SER A 164 3.47 -7.33 -24.85
CA SER A 164 2.32 -7.50 -23.94
C SER A 164 2.74 -7.57 -22.47
N ARG A 165 3.81 -8.31 -22.17
CA ARG A 165 4.37 -8.40 -20.81
C ARG A 165 4.99 -7.07 -20.33
N ALA A 166 5.68 -6.36 -21.21
CA ALA A 166 6.26 -5.06 -20.89
C ALA A 166 5.17 -4.00 -20.64
N LEU A 167 4.10 -4.02 -21.45
CA LEU A 167 2.93 -3.15 -21.27
C LEU A 167 2.22 -3.45 -19.94
N ASP A 168 1.98 -4.74 -19.63
CA ASP A 168 1.41 -5.15 -18.34
C ASP A 168 2.22 -4.61 -17.16
N ARG A 169 3.55 -4.74 -17.20
CA ARG A 169 4.44 -4.18 -16.18
C ARG A 169 4.31 -2.66 -16.06
N GLU A 170 4.29 -1.96 -17.19
CA GLU A 170 4.16 -0.52 -17.21
C GLU A 170 2.82 -0.06 -16.62
N LEU A 171 1.74 -0.74 -16.97
CA LEU A 171 0.42 -0.50 -16.38
C LEU A 171 0.41 -0.74 -14.86
N TRP A 172 0.97 -1.86 -14.39
CA TRP A 172 1.12 -2.11 -12.94
C TRP A 172 2.03 -1.08 -12.24
N SER A 173 3.04 -0.56 -12.94
CA SER A 173 3.91 0.49 -12.41
C SER A 173 3.16 1.82 -12.26
N ALA A 174 2.24 2.12 -13.17
CA ALA A 174 1.42 3.32 -13.17
C ALA A 174 0.15 3.20 -12.30
N TYR A 175 -0.21 1.99 -11.88
CA TYR A 175 -1.40 1.72 -11.06
C TYR A 175 -1.44 2.61 -9.81
N LYS A 176 -2.61 3.19 -9.59
CA LYS A 176 -2.98 3.97 -8.41
C LYS A 176 -4.21 3.33 -7.77
N LYS A 177 -4.37 3.56 -6.47
CA LYS A 177 -5.57 3.14 -5.74
C LYS A 177 -6.81 3.63 -6.48
N ASP A 178 -7.81 2.75 -6.60
CA ASP A 178 -9.09 2.99 -7.30
C ASP A 178 -8.96 3.25 -8.81
N GLY A 179 -7.81 2.92 -9.42
CA GLY A 179 -7.59 3.01 -10.87
C GLY A 179 -7.88 1.69 -11.61
N ASP A 180 -7.71 1.73 -12.93
CA ASP A 180 -7.90 0.55 -13.79
C ASP A 180 -6.95 -0.59 -13.42
N ILE A 181 -7.49 -1.80 -13.34
CA ILE A 181 -6.74 -3.00 -12.95
C ILE A 181 -6.21 -3.70 -14.21
N PRO A 182 -4.88 -3.80 -14.41
CA PRO A 182 -4.33 -4.45 -15.58
C PRO A 182 -4.51 -5.97 -15.50
N LEU A 183 -5.12 -6.57 -16.53
CA LEU A 183 -5.34 -8.02 -16.60
C LEU A 183 -4.68 -8.61 -17.85
N HIS A 184 -3.56 -9.30 -17.66
CA HIS A 184 -2.91 -10.05 -18.74
C HIS A 184 -3.51 -11.47 -18.87
N ILE A 185 -4.29 -11.69 -19.93
CA ILE A 185 -5.01 -12.94 -20.20
C ILE A 185 -4.37 -13.67 -21.39
N ASN A 186 -3.85 -14.89 -21.16
CA ASN A 186 -3.32 -15.74 -22.22
C ASN A 186 -4.42 -16.66 -22.76
N LEU A 187 -5.10 -16.25 -23.84
CA LEU A 187 -6.28 -16.96 -24.38
C LEU A 187 -6.04 -18.45 -24.69
N PRO A 188 -4.93 -18.85 -25.34
CA PRO A 188 -4.63 -20.27 -25.60
C PRO A 188 -4.50 -21.13 -24.33
N ALA A 189 -4.25 -20.53 -23.17
CA ALA A 189 -4.07 -21.24 -21.89
C ALA A 189 -5.34 -21.26 -21.03
N ILE A 190 -6.50 -20.88 -21.59
CA ILE A 190 -7.78 -20.86 -20.88
C ILE A 190 -8.67 -21.96 -21.45
N ASP A 191 -9.12 -22.83 -20.57
CA ASP A 191 -10.17 -23.79 -20.87
C ASP A 191 -11.53 -23.06 -20.90
N LYS A 192 -12.29 -23.26 -21.98
CA LYS A 192 -13.60 -22.64 -22.26
C LYS A 192 -13.59 -21.11 -22.15
N PRO A 193 -12.99 -20.38 -23.12
CA PRO A 193 -12.91 -18.92 -23.12
C PRO A 193 -14.28 -18.23 -23.22
N GLU A 194 -15.32 -18.93 -23.67
CA GLU A 194 -16.67 -18.39 -23.83
C GLU A 194 -17.37 -17.98 -22.51
N HIS A 195 -16.87 -18.44 -21.35
CA HIS A 195 -17.47 -18.13 -20.04
C HIS A 195 -16.43 -17.62 -19.02
N ASP A 196 -16.76 -16.50 -18.36
CA ASP A 196 -16.14 -15.99 -17.13
C ASP A 196 -14.62 -15.81 -17.17
N MET A 197 -14.06 -15.40 -18.32
CA MET A 197 -12.60 -15.21 -18.48
C MET A 197 -11.99 -14.26 -17.45
N ILE A 198 -12.67 -13.14 -17.19
CA ILE A 198 -12.21 -12.13 -16.23
C ILE A 198 -12.22 -12.73 -14.82
N ALA A 199 -13.31 -13.36 -14.41
CA ALA A 199 -13.41 -13.99 -13.09
C ALA A 199 -12.40 -15.14 -12.91
N LYS A 200 -12.20 -15.97 -13.94
CA LYS A 200 -11.16 -17.01 -13.95
C LYS A 200 -9.76 -16.41 -13.77
N GLN A 201 -9.49 -15.28 -14.42
CA GLN A 201 -8.20 -14.61 -14.29
C GLN A 201 -8.04 -13.99 -12.89
N LEU A 202 -9.07 -13.35 -12.34
CA LEU A 202 -9.03 -12.80 -10.98
C LEU A 202 -8.83 -13.90 -9.91
N ARG A 203 -9.45 -15.08 -10.09
CA ARG A 203 -9.18 -16.25 -9.24
C ARG A 203 -7.74 -16.74 -9.34
N LYS A 204 -7.16 -16.75 -10.54
CA LYS A 204 -5.72 -17.06 -10.74
C LYS A 204 -4.80 -16.04 -10.06
N MET A 205 -5.28 -14.83 -9.82
CA MET A 205 -4.60 -13.81 -9.03
C MET A 205 -4.90 -13.94 -7.52
N GLU A 206 -5.53 -15.04 -7.08
CA GLU A 206 -5.86 -15.35 -5.68
C GLU A 206 -6.90 -14.41 -5.05
N LEU A 207 -7.71 -13.70 -5.86
CA LEU A 207 -8.86 -12.97 -5.33
C LEU A 207 -10.00 -13.92 -4.95
N THR A 208 -10.62 -13.65 -3.82
CA THR A 208 -11.78 -14.38 -3.30
C THR A 208 -13.07 -13.97 -4.01
N GLU A 209 -14.11 -14.82 -3.99
CA GLU A 209 -15.41 -14.50 -4.61
C GLU A 209 -16.04 -13.18 -4.12
N PRO A 210 -16.00 -12.81 -2.82
CA PRO A 210 -16.46 -11.50 -2.37
C PRO A 210 -15.69 -10.34 -3.00
N GLN A 211 -14.35 -10.45 -3.11
CA GLN A 211 -13.51 -9.44 -3.76
C GLN A 211 -13.80 -9.34 -5.26
N ILE A 212 -14.02 -10.47 -5.93
CA ILE A 212 -14.37 -10.50 -7.36
C ILE A 212 -15.73 -9.85 -7.61
N ARG A 213 -16.69 -10.01 -6.69
CA ARG A 213 -18.00 -9.35 -6.79
C ARG A 213 -17.93 -7.84 -6.58
N GLU A 214 -17.01 -7.34 -5.75
CA GLU A 214 -16.78 -5.90 -5.58
C GLU A 214 -16.14 -5.28 -6.83
N LEU A 215 -15.41 -6.07 -7.62
CA LEU A 215 -14.74 -5.65 -8.85
C LEU A 215 -15.57 -5.79 -10.13
N LYS A 216 -16.74 -6.43 -10.06
CA LYS A 216 -17.67 -6.60 -11.19
C LYS A 216 -18.72 -5.49 -11.18
#